data_AF-A0A7K0K2E2-F1
#
_entry.id   AF-A0A7K0K2E2-F1
#
_cell.length_a   1.000
_cell.length_b   1.000
_cell.length_c   1.000
_cell.angle_alpha   90.00
_cell.angle_beta   90.00
_cell.angle_gamma   90.00
#
_symmetry.space_group_name_H-M   'P 1'
#
loop_
_entity.id
_entity.type
_entity.pdbx_description
1 polymer ?
#
loop_
_entity_poly.entity_id
_entity_poly.type
_entity_poly.pdbx_seq_one_letter_code
_entity_poly.pdbx_strand_id
1 'polypeptide(L)'
;MRIRLDIRYDGGPFHGWARQPGLPTVQGALETALSVVFREPIVLIVAGRTDAGVHATGQVAHFDISAERLETVSSLHSRRRSKVEPSPDCVAEGGARWNRPQDRVAEDSWDPFLKRLESVLHLVLSGNTPDIPGLELGERVAYPPEALDAIVVSAAREVPDVFDARFSALSRRYVYRIVDVPSTHNPLTRGSCWWYTSALDLPAMQQAAAVLLGEHDFAAFCKPREGATTIRTLQELEITRESLEDEPRPGNVICPEERNVCGDEESIPTGEIVLRLKADAFCHSMVRSLVGALTEIGRRRRDVAWLKSALESRQRIPEIPLAPAQGLTLVRVDYPETEAELAARQTQTRQTRSL
;
A
#
# COMPACT_ATOMS: atom_id res chain seq x y z
N MET A 1 11.33 -15.89 18.04
CA MET A 1 11.70 -15.63 16.64
C MET A 1 10.77 -14.58 16.10
N ARG A 2 11.28 -13.67 15.29
CA ARG A 2 10.49 -12.64 14.64
C ARG A 2 10.33 -12.92 13.15
N ILE A 3 9.10 -12.89 12.67
CA ILE A 3 8.76 -13.14 11.26
C ILE A 3 8.27 -11.85 10.63
N ARG A 4 8.90 -11.44 9.53
CA ARG A 4 8.46 -10.34 8.66
C ARG A 4 7.59 -10.89 7.54
N LEU A 5 6.51 -10.18 7.25
CA LEU A 5 5.61 -10.40 6.12
C LEU A 5 5.69 -9.22 5.14
N ASP A 6 5.79 -9.52 3.85
CA ASP A 6 5.63 -8.54 2.76
C ASP A 6 4.25 -8.72 2.11
N ILE A 7 3.42 -7.68 2.20
CA ILE A 7 1.97 -7.76 2.04
C ILE A 7 1.51 -6.81 0.95
N ARG A 8 0.58 -7.28 0.12
CA ARG A 8 -0.16 -6.48 -0.86
C ARG A 8 -1.65 -6.60 -0.59
N TYR A 9 -2.40 -5.53 -0.84
CA TYR A 9 -3.84 -5.59 -0.78
C TYR A 9 -4.52 -4.50 -1.61
N ASP A 10 -5.69 -4.86 -2.15
CA ASP A 10 -6.73 -3.91 -2.51
C ASP A 10 -7.44 -3.45 -1.23
N GLY A 11 -7.40 -2.14 -0.93
CA GLY A 11 -8.01 -1.57 0.26
C GLY A 11 -9.52 -1.31 0.14
N GLY A 12 -10.11 -1.38 -1.06
CA GLY A 12 -11.51 -1.06 -1.32
C GLY A 12 -12.51 -1.78 -0.39
N PRO A 13 -12.39 -3.10 -0.22
CA PRO A 13 -13.28 -3.89 0.65
C PRO A 13 -13.13 -3.65 2.17
N PHE A 14 -12.13 -2.89 2.60
CA PHE A 14 -11.70 -2.85 4.01
C PHE A 14 -11.89 -1.47 4.64
N HIS A 15 -12.21 -1.46 5.94
CA HIS A 15 -12.26 -0.27 6.80
C HIS A 15 -10.85 0.13 7.31
N GLY A 16 -9.87 -0.02 6.42
CA GLY A 16 -8.46 0.30 6.64
C GLY A 16 -7.66 -0.88 7.17
N TRP A 17 -6.41 -0.59 7.55
CA TRP A 17 -5.51 -1.60 8.07
C TRP A 17 -5.94 -2.10 9.46
N ALA A 18 -6.09 -1.18 10.41
CA ALA A 18 -6.11 -1.52 11.84
C ALA A 18 -7.41 -2.18 12.27
N ARG A 19 -7.31 -3.24 13.08
CA ARG A 19 -8.46 -3.96 13.64
C ARG A 19 -9.41 -3.01 14.36
N GLN A 20 -10.69 -3.14 14.07
CA GLN A 20 -11.80 -2.40 14.66
C GLN A 20 -12.94 -3.37 14.96
N PRO A 21 -13.67 -3.21 16.09
CA PRO A 21 -14.79 -4.09 16.43
C PRO A 21 -15.84 -4.16 15.32
N GLY A 22 -16.28 -5.38 14.97
CA GLY A 22 -17.30 -5.62 13.95
C GLY A 22 -16.98 -5.20 12.50
N LEU A 23 -15.78 -4.66 12.20
CA LEU A 23 -15.46 -4.13 10.88
C LEU A 23 -14.42 -4.97 10.11
N PRO A 24 -14.61 -5.18 8.78
CA PRO A 24 -13.63 -5.88 7.96
C PRO A 24 -12.37 -5.03 7.80
N THR A 25 -11.24 -5.55 8.25
CA THR A 25 -9.94 -4.85 8.25
C THR A 25 -8.83 -5.80 7.81
N VAL A 26 -7.79 -5.25 7.18
CA VAL A 26 -6.66 -6.06 6.68
C VAL A 26 -5.93 -6.76 7.82
N GLN A 27 -5.67 -6.04 8.93
CA GLN A 27 -5.02 -6.62 10.11
C GLN A 27 -5.88 -7.72 10.74
N GLY A 28 -7.20 -7.51 10.87
CA GLY A 28 -8.09 -8.51 11.44
C GLY A 28 -8.10 -9.81 10.64
N ALA A 29 -8.15 -9.73 9.31
CA ALA A 29 -8.10 -10.90 8.44
C ALA A 29 -6.78 -11.66 8.59
N LEU A 30 -5.65 -10.94 8.54
CA LEU A 30 -4.31 -11.52 8.65
C LEU A 30 -4.06 -12.15 10.02
N GLU A 31 -4.36 -11.45 11.11
CA GLU A 31 -4.19 -11.98 12.47
C GLU A 31 -5.04 -13.22 12.71
N THR A 32 -6.29 -13.23 12.23
CA THR A 32 -7.15 -14.41 12.31
C THR A 32 -6.55 -15.58 11.53
N ALA A 33 -6.11 -15.34 10.28
CA ALA A 33 -5.54 -16.39 9.46
C ALA A 33 -4.22 -16.94 10.01
N LEU A 34 -3.33 -16.07 10.47
CA LEU A 34 -2.08 -16.46 11.13
C LEU A 34 -2.36 -17.26 12.40
N SER A 35 -3.33 -16.82 13.21
CA SER A 35 -3.70 -17.53 14.44
C SER A 35 -4.25 -18.94 14.15
N VAL A 36 -5.01 -19.10 13.08
CA VAL A 36 -5.47 -20.43 12.61
C VAL A 36 -4.31 -21.31 12.15
N VAL A 37 -3.35 -20.74 11.41
CA VAL A 37 -2.18 -21.48 10.91
C VAL A 37 -1.31 -21.97 12.07
N PHE A 38 -0.99 -21.09 13.02
CA PHE A 38 -0.09 -21.36 14.14
C PHE A 38 -0.77 -21.95 15.37
N ARG A 39 -2.11 -21.93 15.41
CA ARG A 39 -2.94 -22.39 16.53
C ARG A 39 -2.66 -21.67 17.86
N GLU A 40 -2.32 -20.38 17.77
CA GLU A 40 -2.17 -19.49 18.91
C GLU A 40 -2.49 -18.05 18.48
N PRO A 41 -2.88 -17.14 19.40
CA PRO A 41 -3.16 -15.75 19.02
C PRO A 41 -1.92 -15.04 18.47
N ILE A 42 -2.03 -14.51 17.25
CA ILE A 42 -0.97 -13.73 16.59
C ILE A 42 -1.35 -12.26 16.54
N VAL A 43 -0.42 -11.39 16.92
CA VAL A 43 -0.56 -9.93 16.85
C VAL A 43 0.47 -9.35 15.89
N LEU A 44 0.01 -8.53 14.95
CA LEU A 44 0.85 -7.88 13.95
C LEU A 44 1.24 -6.47 14.37
N ILE A 45 2.51 -6.13 14.12
CA ILE A 45 3.01 -4.76 14.13
C ILE A 45 3.31 -4.35 12.69
N VAL A 46 2.59 -3.33 12.20
CA VAL A 46 2.67 -2.85 10.82
C VAL A 46 3.60 -1.65 10.66
N ALA A 47 4.23 -1.53 9.50
CA ALA A 47 5.07 -0.41 9.13
C ALA A 47 4.33 0.94 9.10
N GLY A 48 3.11 0.96 8.57
CA GLY A 48 2.26 2.14 8.55
C GLY A 48 0.80 1.74 8.37
N ARG A 49 -0.09 2.35 9.15
CA ARG A 49 -1.54 2.13 9.00
C ARG A 49 -2.02 2.85 7.74
N THR A 50 -2.89 2.21 6.98
CA THR A 50 -3.63 2.82 5.87
C THR A 50 -5.08 3.08 6.27
N ASP A 51 -5.65 4.18 5.78
CA ASP A 51 -7.07 4.53 5.94
C ASP A 51 -7.96 3.54 5.18
N ALA A 52 -9.27 3.56 5.45
CA ALA A 52 -10.26 2.81 4.66
C ALA A 52 -10.18 3.16 3.17
N GLY A 53 -10.21 2.15 2.30
CA GLY A 53 -10.10 2.30 0.85
C GLY A 53 -8.69 2.56 0.30
N VAL A 54 -7.66 2.68 1.13
CA VAL A 54 -6.27 2.88 0.66
C VAL A 54 -5.60 1.53 0.39
N HIS A 55 -4.95 1.39 -0.77
CA HIS A 55 -4.29 0.15 -1.20
C HIS A 55 -2.84 0.04 -0.73
N ALA A 56 -2.24 -1.14 -0.87
CA ALA A 56 -0.79 -1.31 -0.74
C ALA A 56 -0.23 -2.38 -1.67
N THR A 57 0.94 -2.12 -2.25
CA THR A 57 1.74 -3.11 -3.01
C THR A 57 3.06 -3.44 -2.34
N GLY A 58 3.43 -2.72 -1.27
CA GLY A 58 4.65 -2.93 -0.50
C GLY A 58 4.48 -2.65 0.99
N GLN A 59 3.36 -3.11 1.58
CA GLN A 59 3.16 -3.07 3.02
C GLN A 59 4.05 -4.09 3.72
N VAL A 60 4.49 -3.77 4.93
CA VAL A 60 5.30 -4.68 5.76
C VAL A 60 4.69 -4.77 7.14
N ALA A 61 4.62 -5.99 7.68
CA ALA A 61 4.28 -6.23 9.07
C ALA A 61 5.19 -7.30 9.65
N HIS A 62 5.26 -7.39 10.97
CA HIS A 62 5.91 -8.50 11.65
C HIS A 62 5.10 -9.00 12.83
N PHE A 63 5.40 -10.21 13.26
CA PHE A 63 4.90 -10.82 14.49
C PHE A 63 6.01 -11.68 15.11
N ASP A 64 5.83 -12.02 16.38
CA ASP A 64 6.72 -12.91 17.11
C ASP A 64 6.07 -14.28 17.32
N ILE A 65 6.88 -15.33 17.25
CA ILE A 65 6.48 -16.72 17.46
C ILE A 65 7.63 -17.55 18.05
N SER A 66 7.31 -18.64 18.75
CA SER A 66 8.32 -19.58 19.25
C SER A 66 8.85 -20.49 18.14
N ALA A 67 10.12 -20.91 18.26
CA ALA A 67 10.74 -21.83 17.31
C ALA A 67 10.00 -23.17 17.25
N GLU A 68 9.58 -23.70 18.40
CA GLU A 68 8.81 -24.95 18.50
C GLU A 68 7.49 -24.89 17.71
N ARG A 69 6.80 -23.75 17.75
CA ARG A 69 5.55 -23.54 17.01
C ARG A 69 5.81 -23.49 15.51
N LEU A 70 6.85 -22.79 15.09
CA LEU A 70 7.26 -22.72 13.69
C LEU A 70 7.61 -24.12 13.15
N GLU A 71 8.39 -24.89 13.88
CA GLU A 71 8.74 -26.28 13.53
C GLU A 71 7.52 -27.20 13.48
N THR A 72 6.56 -27.04 14.39
CA THR A 72 5.31 -27.82 14.38
C THR A 72 4.52 -27.58 13.09
N VAL A 73 4.39 -26.32 12.67
CA VAL A 73 3.71 -25.98 11.42
C VAL A 73 4.49 -26.49 10.22
N SER A 74 5.82 -26.38 10.20
CA SER A 74 6.68 -26.85 9.11
C SER A 74 6.74 -28.38 8.99
N SER A 75 6.81 -29.12 10.11
CA SER A 75 6.94 -30.58 10.18
C SER A 75 5.65 -31.35 9.89
N LEU A 76 4.49 -30.75 10.11
CA LEU A 76 3.20 -31.31 9.66
C LEU A 76 3.14 -31.51 8.13
N HIS A 77 4.01 -30.84 7.37
CA HIS A 77 4.04 -30.92 5.90
C HIS A 77 5.02 -31.96 5.33
N SER A 78 6.06 -32.38 6.07
CA SER A 78 6.99 -33.42 5.57
C SER A 78 6.36 -34.82 5.59
N ARG A 79 5.42 -35.08 6.51
CA ARG A 79 4.73 -36.38 6.65
C ARG A 79 3.76 -36.74 5.51
N ARG A 80 3.43 -35.81 4.60
CA ARG A 80 2.60 -36.10 3.42
C ARG A 80 3.41 -36.43 2.16
N ARG A 81 4.73 -36.20 2.17
CA ARG A 81 5.62 -36.56 1.04
C ARG A 81 6.05 -38.03 1.02
N SER A 82 6.02 -38.74 2.15
CA SER A 82 6.51 -40.12 2.23
C SER A 82 5.53 -41.19 1.71
N LYS A 83 4.53 -40.82 0.89
CA LYS A 83 3.51 -41.77 0.40
C LYS A 83 3.27 -41.75 -1.11
N VAL A 84 4.12 -41.07 -1.87
CA VAL A 84 4.09 -41.12 -3.34
C VAL A 84 5.52 -41.35 -3.83
N GLU A 85 5.84 -42.61 -4.16
CA GLU A 85 7.02 -42.92 -4.96
C GLU A 85 6.74 -42.48 -6.40
N PRO A 86 7.62 -41.70 -7.04
CA PRO A 86 7.46 -41.33 -8.43
C PRO A 86 7.79 -42.53 -9.34
N SER A 87 6.86 -42.87 -10.23
CA SER A 87 7.07 -43.83 -11.31
C SER A 87 8.10 -43.28 -12.30
N PRO A 88 9.08 -44.07 -12.77
CA PRO A 88 10.04 -43.64 -13.77
C PRO A 88 9.41 -43.84 -15.14
N ASP A 89 8.90 -42.77 -15.75
CA ASP A 89 8.82 -42.60 -17.20
C ASP A 89 8.11 -41.28 -17.51
N CYS A 90 8.83 -40.32 -18.09
CA CYS A 90 8.35 -39.34 -19.06
C CYS A 90 9.50 -38.37 -19.39
N VAL A 91 10.23 -38.68 -20.45
CA VAL A 91 11.08 -37.72 -21.18
C VAL A 91 10.17 -36.95 -22.13
N ALA A 92 10.19 -35.62 -22.09
CA ALA A 92 9.63 -34.79 -23.16
C ALA A 92 10.42 -33.49 -23.30
N GLU A 93 10.75 -33.22 -24.56
CA GLU A 93 11.68 -32.22 -25.07
C GLU A 93 11.07 -30.81 -25.22
N GLY A 94 11.95 -29.80 -25.20
CA GLY A 94 11.93 -28.65 -26.12
C GLY A 94 10.79 -27.61 -26.02
N GLY A 95 11.07 -26.45 -25.40
CA GLY A 95 10.23 -25.25 -25.54
C GLY A 95 10.89 -23.99 -24.96
N ALA A 96 10.88 -22.90 -25.74
CA ALA A 96 11.65 -21.66 -25.59
C ALA A 96 11.68 -21.01 -24.18
N ARG A 97 12.90 -20.61 -23.81
CA ARG A 97 13.33 -20.07 -22.51
C ARG A 97 13.09 -18.55 -22.44
N TRP A 98 12.06 -18.13 -21.71
CA TRP A 98 12.02 -16.76 -21.19
C TRP A 98 13.02 -16.66 -20.01
N ASN A 99 13.99 -15.76 -20.12
CA ASN A 99 14.97 -15.51 -19.06
C ASN A 99 14.27 -14.97 -17.81
N ARG A 100 13.94 -15.86 -16.86
CA ARG A 100 13.80 -15.48 -15.44
C ARG A 100 15.15 -14.96 -14.96
N PRO A 101 15.19 -13.89 -14.15
CA PRO A 101 16.34 -13.64 -13.29
C PRO A 101 16.62 -14.92 -12.51
N GLN A 102 17.83 -15.46 -12.64
CA GLN A 102 18.30 -16.61 -11.88
C GLN A 102 18.56 -16.19 -10.43
N ASP A 103 17.49 -15.85 -9.71
CA ASP A 103 17.53 -15.91 -8.26
C ASP A 103 17.47 -17.38 -7.88
N ARG A 104 18.58 -17.89 -7.36
CA ARG A 104 18.68 -19.23 -6.79
C ARG A 104 17.50 -19.40 -5.84
N VAL A 105 16.63 -20.36 -6.10
CA VAL A 105 15.70 -20.85 -5.09
C VAL A 105 16.58 -21.46 -4.01
N ALA A 106 16.86 -20.68 -2.97
CA ALA A 106 17.56 -21.13 -1.79
C ALA A 106 16.77 -22.29 -1.16
N GLU A 107 17.47 -23.22 -0.53
CA GLU A 107 16.91 -24.43 0.09
C GLU A 107 15.85 -24.17 1.18
N ASP A 108 15.59 -22.91 1.54
CA ASP A 108 14.61 -22.45 2.53
C ASP A 108 13.32 -21.86 1.90
N SER A 109 12.65 -22.60 1.01
CA SER A 109 11.38 -22.16 0.43
C SER A 109 10.25 -22.16 1.48
N TRP A 110 9.82 -20.96 1.89
CA TRP A 110 8.60 -20.74 2.69
C TRP A 110 7.30 -20.91 1.88
N ASP A 111 7.35 -21.37 0.63
CA ASP A 111 6.17 -21.54 -0.24
C ASP A 111 5.07 -22.42 0.38
N PRO A 112 5.37 -23.53 1.09
CA PRO A 112 4.32 -24.34 1.72
C PRO A 112 3.56 -23.56 2.80
N PHE A 113 4.26 -22.75 3.59
CA PHE A 113 3.64 -21.86 4.57
C PHE A 113 2.77 -20.83 3.88
N LEU A 114 3.28 -20.16 2.84
CA LEU A 114 2.54 -19.14 2.09
C LEU A 114 1.26 -19.71 1.46
N LYS A 115 1.32 -20.89 0.83
CA LYS A 115 0.15 -21.58 0.27
C LYS A 115 -0.90 -21.92 1.34
N ARG A 116 -0.44 -22.37 2.51
CA ARG A 116 -1.35 -22.66 3.63
C ARG A 116 -1.98 -21.39 4.18
N LEU A 117 -1.21 -20.32 4.33
CA LEU A 117 -1.70 -19.02 4.78
C LEU A 117 -2.72 -18.45 3.78
N GLU A 118 -2.44 -18.51 2.48
CA GLU A 118 -3.37 -18.13 1.42
C GLU A 118 -4.69 -18.92 1.51
N SER A 119 -4.61 -20.24 1.65
CA SER A 119 -5.81 -21.10 1.80
C SER A 119 -6.63 -20.72 3.04
N VAL A 120 -5.97 -20.42 4.16
CA VAL A 120 -6.64 -20.00 5.40
C VAL A 120 -7.20 -18.59 5.28
N LEU A 121 -6.49 -17.67 4.64
CA LEU A 121 -7.00 -16.32 4.36
C LEU A 121 -8.29 -16.39 3.53
N HIS A 122 -8.31 -17.22 2.49
CA HIS A 122 -9.54 -17.44 1.72
C HIS A 122 -10.69 -17.99 2.59
N LEU A 123 -10.42 -18.92 3.52
CA LEU A 123 -11.43 -19.40 4.48
C LEU A 123 -11.93 -18.27 5.41
N VAL A 124 -11.02 -17.42 5.90
CA VAL A 124 -11.36 -16.29 6.77
C VAL A 124 -12.24 -15.28 6.02
N LEU A 125 -11.81 -14.87 4.83
CA LEU A 125 -12.48 -13.88 4.01
C LEU A 125 -13.82 -14.38 3.44
N SER A 126 -14.00 -15.69 3.29
CA SER A 126 -15.29 -16.30 2.91
C SER A 126 -16.25 -16.51 4.09
N GLY A 127 -15.88 -16.10 5.31
CA GLY A 127 -16.71 -16.29 6.52
C GLY A 127 -16.72 -17.73 7.05
N ASN A 128 -15.90 -18.62 6.47
CA ASN A 128 -15.83 -20.04 6.80
C ASN A 128 -14.67 -20.34 7.78
N THR A 129 -14.35 -19.39 8.66
CA THR A 129 -13.28 -19.56 9.64
C THR A 129 -13.64 -20.74 10.57
N PRO A 130 -12.80 -21.79 10.65
CA PRO A 130 -13.08 -22.94 11.50
C PRO A 130 -12.94 -22.58 12.98
N ASP A 131 -13.78 -23.18 13.83
CA ASP A 131 -13.56 -23.14 15.27
C ASP A 131 -12.42 -24.08 15.64
N ILE A 132 -11.41 -23.55 16.33
CA ILE A 132 -10.24 -24.31 16.77
C ILE A 132 -10.36 -24.51 18.29
N PRO A 133 -10.47 -25.77 18.78
CA PRO A 133 -10.55 -26.04 20.21
C PRO A 133 -9.40 -25.41 20.98
N GLY A 134 -9.72 -24.62 22.02
CA GLY A 134 -8.73 -23.96 22.87
C GLY A 134 -8.12 -22.68 22.30
N LEU A 135 -8.59 -22.18 21.15
CA LEU A 135 -8.12 -20.93 20.55
C LEU A 135 -9.26 -19.91 20.39
N GLU A 136 -9.15 -18.79 21.09
CA GLU A 136 -10.05 -17.65 20.92
C GLU A 136 -9.58 -16.77 19.76
N LEU A 137 -10.29 -16.83 18.62
CA LEU A 137 -10.01 -16.00 17.44
C LEU A 137 -10.63 -14.59 17.53
N GLY A 138 -11.35 -14.31 18.62
CA GLY A 138 -12.13 -13.09 18.80
C GLY A 138 -13.44 -13.07 18.01
N GLU A 139 -14.00 -11.87 17.83
CA GLU A 139 -15.27 -11.67 17.12
C GLU A 139 -15.18 -12.11 15.65
N ARG A 140 -16.17 -12.87 15.19
CA ARG A 140 -16.31 -13.21 13.78
C ARG A 140 -16.74 -11.98 12.99
N VAL A 141 -15.93 -11.58 12.04
CA VAL A 141 -16.20 -10.45 11.15
C VAL A 141 -16.72 -10.96 9.81
N ALA A 142 -17.81 -10.37 9.33
CA ALA A 142 -18.29 -10.61 7.98
C ALA A 142 -17.48 -9.74 7.00
N TYR A 143 -16.85 -10.38 6.02
CA TYR A 143 -16.16 -9.69 4.92
C TYR A 143 -17.09 -9.64 3.70
N PRO A 144 -17.06 -8.55 2.93
CA PRO A 144 -17.83 -8.48 1.70
C PRO A 144 -17.21 -9.37 0.61
N PRO A 145 -17.97 -9.82 -0.40
CA PRO A 145 -17.46 -10.74 -1.43
C PRO A 145 -16.22 -10.23 -2.17
N GLU A 146 -16.13 -8.92 -2.42
CA GLU A 146 -14.98 -8.27 -3.04
C GLU A 146 -13.69 -8.32 -2.20
N ALA A 147 -13.76 -8.71 -0.93
CA ALA A 147 -12.58 -8.93 -0.09
C ALA A 147 -11.85 -10.24 -0.40
N LEU A 148 -12.50 -11.20 -1.09
CA LEU A 148 -11.85 -12.42 -1.54
C LEU A 148 -10.67 -12.07 -2.46
N ASP A 149 -9.52 -12.69 -2.21
CA ASP A 149 -8.25 -12.46 -2.91
C ASP A 149 -7.71 -11.02 -2.84
N ALA A 150 -8.35 -10.14 -2.07
CA ALA A 150 -7.93 -8.76 -1.91
C ALA A 150 -6.68 -8.59 -1.03
N ILE A 151 -6.18 -9.66 -0.40
CA ILE A 151 -4.95 -9.66 0.41
C ILE A 151 -4.02 -10.77 -0.08
N VAL A 152 -2.76 -10.42 -0.36
CA VAL A 152 -1.71 -11.36 -0.75
C VAL A 152 -0.49 -11.17 0.16
N VAL A 153 -0.04 -12.26 0.77
CA VAL A 153 1.25 -12.30 1.47
C VAL A 153 2.30 -12.84 0.49
N SER A 154 3.09 -11.94 -0.06
CA SER A 154 4.05 -12.25 -1.13
C SER A 154 5.36 -12.87 -0.63
N ALA A 155 5.71 -12.64 0.62
CA ALA A 155 6.87 -13.25 1.25
C ALA A 155 6.71 -13.29 2.78
N ALA A 156 7.33 -14.29 3.40
CA ALA A 156 7.53 -14.40 4.84
C ALA A 156 8.98 -14.80 5.09
N ARG A 157 9.65 -14.17 6.06
CA ARG A 157 11.02 -14.50 6.43
C ARG A 157 11.30 -14.22 7.89
N GLU A 158 12.18 -15.02 8.47
CA GLU A 158 12.79 -14.68 9.75
C GLU A 158 13.63 -13.41 9.60
N VAL A 159 13.57 -12.56 10.63
CA VAL A 159 14.36 -11.35 10.76
C VAL A 159 14.93 -11.27 12.18
N PRO A 160 16.02 -10.52 12.39
CA PRO A 160 16.56 -10.32 13.73
C PRO A 160 15.51 -9.83 14.72
N ASP A 161 15.61 -10.23 15.98
CA ASP A 161 14.67 -9.83 17.04
C ASP A 161 14.61 -8.30 17.23
N VAL A 162 15.66 -7.58 16.82
CA VAL A 162 15.70 -6.11 16.83
C VAL A 162 14.86 -5.48 15.72
N PHE A 163 14.47 -6.19 14.66
CA PHE A 163 13.68 -5.61 13.56
C PHE A 163 12.29 -5.14 14.05
N ASP A 164 11.92 -3.89 13.82
CA ASP A 164 10.56 -3.40 14.05
C ASP A 164 10.01 -2.78 12.76
N ALA A 165 8.96 -3.40 12.19
CA ALA A 165 8.34 -2.91 10.95
C ALA A 165 7.99 -1.41 11.01
N ARG A 166 7.57 -0.90 12.16
CA ARG A 166 7.20 0.50 12.33
C ARG A 166 8.40 1.39 12.62
N PHE A 167 9.17 1.05 13.64
CA PHE A 167 10.19 1.94 14.20
C PHE A 167 11.55 1.81 13.52
N SER A 168 11.82 0.71 12.84
CA SER A 168 13.05 0.53 12.05
C SER A 168 12.94 1.06 10.62
N ALA A 169 11.76 1.46 10.16
CA ALA A 169 11.58 1.95 8.80
C ALA A 169 12.29 3.30 8.56
N LEU A 170 13.06 3.37 7.47
CA LEU A 170 13.76 4.57 6.99
C LEU A 170 12.80 5.53 6.31
N SER A 171 11.98 5.00 5.40
CA SER A 171 11.03 5.76 4.61
C SER A 171 9.83 4.91 4.20
N ARG A 172 8.74 5.60 3.88
CA ARG A 172 7.57 5.03 3.18
C ARG A 172 7.41 5.76 1.86
N ARG A 173 7.00 5.04 0.82
CA ARG A 173 6.65 5.61 -0.48
C ARG A 173 5.18 5.39 -0.79
N TYR A 174 4.52 6.46 -1.21
CA TYR A 174 3.16 6.43 -1.69
C TYR A 174 3.09 6.89 -3.14
N VAL A 175 2.12 6.34 -3.85
CA VAL A 175 1.70 6.83 -5.17
C VAL A 175 0.24 7.24 -5.07
N TYR A 176 -0.09 8.43 -5.57
CA TYR A 176 -1.46 8.89 -5.75
C TYR A 176 -1.75 9.09 -7.23
N ARG A 177 -2.89 8.59 -7.73
CA ARG A 177 -3.29 8.72 -9.14
C ARG A 177 -4.56 9.55 -9.30
N ILE A 178 -4.54 10.49 -10.24
CA ILE A 178 -5.69 11.35 -10.60
C ILE A 178 -5.91 11.27 -12.11
N VAL A 179 -7.16 11.09 -12.54
CA VAL A 179 -7.57 11.23 -13.94
C VAL A 179 -8.47 12.46 -14.04
N ASP A 180 -7.93 13.54 -14.58
CA ASP A 180 -8.57 14.87 -14.56
C ASP A 180 -9.31 15.26 -15.84
N VAL A 181 -9.27 14.38 -16.85
CA VAL A 181 -10.02 14.51 -18.09
C VAL A 181 -11.17 13.50 -18.10
N PRO A 182 -12.44 13.93 -17.92
CA PRO A 182 -13.56 13.00 -17.80
C PRO A 182 -13.76 12.04 -18.98
N SER A 183 -13.45 12.48 -20.21
CA SER A 183 -13.56 11.63 -21.40
C SER A 183 -12.53 10.50 -21.46
N THR A 184 -11.51 10.51 -20.61
CA THR A 184 -10.48 9.46 -20.51
C THR A 184 -10.64 8.58 -19.27
N HIS A 185 -11.78 8.68 -18.55
CA HIS A 185 -12.05 7.81 -17.40
C HIS A 185 -12.20 6.36 -17.87
N ASN A 186 -11.32 5.47 -17.42
CA ASN A 186 -11.37 4.04 -17.69
C ASN A 186 -12.06 3.29 -16.53
N PRO A 187 -13.26 2.72 -16.70
CA PRO A 187 -13.99 2.04 -15.63
C PRO A 187 -13.22 0.94 -14.89
N LEU A 188 -12.18 0.35 -15.48
CA LEU A 188 -11.33 -0.65 -14.85
C LEU A 188 -10.40 -0.06 -13.79
N THR A 189 -10.03 1.21 -13.89
CA THR A 189 -9.16 1.91 -12.93
C THR A 189 -9.93 2.74 -11.91
N ARG A 190 -11.27 2.69 -11.92
CA ARG A 190 -12.14 3.45 -10.98
C ARG A 190 -11.83 3.21 -9.50
N GLY A 191 -11.31 2.02 -9.20
CA GLY A 191 -10.94 1.60 -7.85
C GLY A 191 -9.51 1.93 -7.45
N SER A 192 -8.67 2.45 -8.35
CA SER A 192 -7.24 2.73 -8.11
C SER A 192 -6.82 4.15 -8.48
N CYS A 193 -7.75 4.95 -9.02
CA CYS A 193 -7.51 6.32 -9.44
C CYS A 193 -8.62 7.25 -8.94
N TRP A 194 -8.27 8.50 -8.65
CA TRP A 194 -9.26 9.55 -8.42
C TRP A 194 -9.70 10.15 -9.74
N TRP A 195 -10.93 9.81 -10.15
CA TRP A 195 -11.61 10.50 -11.24
C TRP A 195 -12.01 11.90 -10.81
N TYR A 196 -11.34 12.89 -11.41
CA TYR A 196 -11.60 14.30 -11.20
C TYR A 196 -12.48 14.85 -12.32
N THR A 197 -13.20 15.94 -12.03
CA THR A 197 -14.24 16.48 -12.91
C THR A 197 -13.77 17.62 -13.81
N SER A 198 -12.54 18.10 -13.63
CA SER A 198 -11.99 19.23 -14.37
C SER A 198 -10.48 19.11 -14.51
N ALA A 199 -9.94 19.54 -15.66
CA ALA A 199 -8.50 19.57 -15.89
C ALA A 199 -7.76 20.35 -14.79
N LEU A 200 -6.59 19.85 -14.41
CA LEU A 200 -5.71 20.44 -13.41
C LEU A 200 -4.47 21.03 -14.09
N ASP A 201 -4.08 22.21 -13.62
CA ASP A 201 -2.83 22.84 -14.01
C ASP A 201 -1.64 22.12 -13.34
N LEU A 202 -1.06 21.19 -14.10
CA LEU A 202 0.08 20.39 -13.66
C LEU A 202 1.31 21.26 -13.32
N PRO A 203 1.76 22.22 -14.16
CA PRO A 203 2.85 23.14 -13.80
C PRO A 203 2.64 23.87 -12.47
N ALA A 204 1.42 24.36 -12.20
CA ALA A 204 1.10 25.03 -10.93
C ALA A 204 1.19 24.07 -9.73
N MET A 205 0.71 22.82 -9.89
CA MET A 205 0.87 21.77 -8.88
C MET A 205 2.34 21.44 -8.61
N GLN A 206 3.15 21.31 -9.66
CA GLN A 206 4.58 21.05 -9.56
C GLN A 206 5.34 22.18 -8.86
N GLN A 207 5.03 23.44 -9.19
CA GLN A 207 5.62 24.59 -8.52
C GLN A 207 5.26 24.63 -7.04
N ALA A 208 3.99 24.34 -6.71
CA ALA A 208 3.54 24.30 -5.32
C ALA A 208 4.14 23.13 -4.53
N ALA A 209 4.35 21.97 -5.15
CA ALA A 209 4.95 20.80 -4.52
C ALA A 209 6.32 21.09 -3.90
N ALA A 210 7.12 21.95 -4.53
CA ALA A 210 8.46 22.29 -4.06
C ALA A 210 8.47 22.89 -2.64
N VAL A 211 7.42 23.61 -2.22
CA VAL A 211 7.37 24.22 -0.88
C VAL A 211 7.08 23.22 0.23
N LEU A 212 6.57 22.04 -0.12
CA LEU A 212 6.23 20.97 0.83
C LEU A 212 7.44 20.08 1.16
N LEU A 213 8.53 20.17 0.38
CA LEU A 213 9.74 19.38 0.59
C LEU A 213 10.51 19.86 1.82
N GLY A 214 11.20 18.92 2.48
CA GLY A 214 11.98 19.20 3.68
C GLY A 214 11.22 18.90 4.97
N GLU A 215 11.76 19.41 6.08
CA GLU A 215 11.18 19.24 7.42
C GLU A 215 10.17 20.34 7.72
N HIS A 216 8.93 19.95 8.02
CA HIS A 216 7.84 20.86 8.35
C HIS A 216 6.95 20.29 9.45
N ASP A 217 6.25 21.17 10.15
CA ASP A 217 5.09 20.78 10.94
C ASP A 217 3.86 20.66 10.03
N PHE A 218 3.46 19.42 9.71
CA PHE A 218 2.33 19.18 8.82
C PHE A 218 0.97 19.22 9.53
N ALA A 219 0.85 19.85 10.71
CA ALA A 219 -0.40 19.89 11.48
C ALA A 219 -1.63 20.29 10.66
N ALA A 220 -1.49 21.28 9.76
CA ALA A 220 -2.54 21.71 8.85
C ALA A 220 -3.12 20.61 7.96
N PHE A 221 -2.34 19.57 7.66
CA PHE A 221 -2.67 18.48 6.75
C PHE A 221 -3.03 17.18 7.47
N CYS A 222 -3.04 17.16 8.80
CA CYS A 222 -3.11 15.92 9.58
C CYS A 222 -4.35 15.88 10.47
N LYS A 223 -4.97 14.71 10.60
CA LYS A 223 -5.94 14.50 11.68
C LYS A 223 -5.18 14.52 13.02
N PRO A 224 -5.57 15.37 14.00
CA PRO A 224 -4.87 15.45 15.28
C PRO A 224 -4.82 14.10 15.99
N ARG A 225 -3.70 13.85 16.66
CA ARG A 225 -3.53 12.69 17.54
C ARG A 225 -2.79 13.14 18.79
N GLU A 226 -3.43 12.91 19.94
CA GLU A 226 -2.85 13.25 21.24
C GLU A 226 -1.49 12.58 21.44
N GLY A 227 -0.52 13.34 21.95
CA GLY A 227 0.84 12.87 22.25
C GLY A 227 1.73 12.58 21.03
N ALA A 228 1.28 12.85 19.79
CA ALA A 228 2.07 12.65 18.59
C ALA A 228 2.43 13.99 17.91
N THR A 229 3.68 14.14 17.49
CA THR A 229 4.10 15.29 16.67
C THR A 229 3.66 15.11 15.22
N THR A 230 3.43 16.23 14.54
CA THR A 230 3.15 16.31 13.10
C THR A 230 4.36 16.72 12.27
N ILE A 231 5.52 16.83 12.91
CA ILE A 231 6.80 17.18 12.29
C ILE A 231 7.35 16.00 11.49
N ARG A 232 7.43 16.13 10.16
CA ARG A 232 7.92 15.09 9.24
C ARG A 232 8.88 15.69 8.23
N THR A 233 9.68 14.84 7.61
CA THR A 233 10.57 15.23 6.52
C THR A 233 10.06 14.61 5.22
N LEU A 234 9.45 15.42 4.37
CA LEU A 234 9.07 15.01 3.02
C LEU A 234 10.33 15.03 2.15
N GLN A 235 10.78 13.85 1.75
CA GLN A 235 12.05 13.63 1.07
C GLN A 235 11.90 13.76 -0.45
N GLU A 236 10.79 13.24 -1.00
CA GLU A 236 10.47 13.30 -2.42
C GLU A 236 8.98 13.62 -2.58
N LEU A 237 8.67 14.50 -3.52
CA LEU A 237 7.32 14.78 -4.00
C LEU A 237 7.44 15.13 -5.48
N GLU A 238 7.21 14.13 -6.31
CA GLU A 238 7.24 14.26 -7.77
C GLU A 238 5.81 14.20 -8.30
N ILE A 239 5.48 15.07 -9.24
CA ILE A 239 4.18 15.09 -9.90
C ILE A 239 4.42 15.06 -11.40
N THR A 240 3.95 14.01 -12.07
CA THR A 240 4.08 13.80 -13.51
C THR A 240 2.72 13.52 -14.13
N ARG A 241 2.63 13.70 -15.46
CA ARG A 241 1.57 13.07 -16.24
C ARG A 241 2.16 11.85 -16.93
N GLU A 242 1.60 10.68 -16.64
CA GLU A 242 2.00 9.41 -17.24
C GLU A 242 0.96 9.03 -18.29
N SER A 243 1.42 8.82 -19.52
CA SER A 243 0.58 8.30 -20.59
C SER A 243 0.07 6.92 -20.20
N LEU A 244 -1.23 6.66 -20.40
CA LEU A 244 -1.75 5.31 -20.41
C LEU A 244 -1.32 4.69 -21.74
N GLU A 245 -0.23 3.90 -21.74
CA GLU A 245 0.09 3.04 -22.88
C GLU A 245 -1.13 2.14 -23.15
N ASP A 246 -1.55 2.06 -24.42
CA ASP A 246 -2.74 1.34 -24.98
C ASP A 246 -4.09 2.07 -25.16
N GLU A 247 -4.25 3.36 -24.85
CA GLU A 247 -5.52 4.04 -25.19
C GLU A 247 -5.53 4.54 -26.66
N PRO A 248 -6.48 4.09 -27.52
CA PRO A 248 -6.66 4.68 -28.84
C PRO A 248 -7.00 6.16 -28.68
N ARG A 249 -6.16 7.03 -29.24
CA ARG A 249 -6.37 8.48 -29.20
C ARG A 249 -7.79 8.79 -29.71
N PRO A 250 -8.65 9.47 -28.94
CA PRO A 250 -9.89 10.00 -29.47
C PRO A 250 -9.53 11.08 -30.49
N GLY A 251 -9.48 10.66 -31.76
CA GLY A 251 -8.96 11.42 -32.90
C GLY A 251 -9.02 10.64 -34.22
N ASN A 252 -9.13 9.31 -34.16
CA ASN A 252 -9.50 8.51 -35.35
C ASN A 252 -11.02 8.29 -35.46
N VAL A 253 -11.83 9.28 -35.07
CA VAL A 253 -13.20 9.36 -35.58
C VAL A 253 -13.07 9.88 -37.00
N ILE A 254 -13.06 8.97 -37.98
CA ILE A 254 -13.29 9.36 -39.38
C ILE A 254 -14.75 9.82 -39.44
N CYS A 255 -14.97 11.13 -39.34
CA CYS A 255 -16.23 11.75 -39.76
C CYS A 255 -16.39 11.46 -41.26
N PRO A 256 -17.45 10.76 -41.72
CA PRO A 256 -17.51 10.34 -43.11
C PRO A 256 -17.61 11.47 -44.14
N GLU A 257 -17.85 12.73 -43.74
CA GLU A 257 -18.35 13.73 -44.70
C GLU A 257 -17.72 15.13 -44.71
N GLU A 258 -16.78 15.52 -43.84
CA GLU A 258 -16.27 16.91 -43.89
C GLU A 258 -14.74 17.04 -43.91
N ARG A 259 -14.25 17.34 -45.11
CA ARG A 259 -12.94 17.96 -45.38
C ARG A 259 -12.94 19.37 -44.80
N ASN A 260 -12.60 19.52 -43.53
CA ASN A 260 -12.06 20.75 -42.97
C ASN A 260 -11.23 20.41 -41.74
N VAL A 261 -9.91 20.51 -41.87
CA VAL A 261 -8.98 20.49 -40.73
C VAL A 261 -9.13 21.84 -40.04
N CYS A 262 -9.86 21.87 -38.94
CA CYS A 262 -9.93 23.01 -38.02
C CYS A 262 -8.62 23.05 -37.22
N GLY A 263 -8.11 24.26 -36.98
CA GLY A 263 -6.71 24.53 -36.62
C GLY A 263 -6.21 23.91 -35.31
N ASP A 264 -4.88 23.83 -35.22
CA ASP A 264 -4.05 23.61 -34.03
C ASP A 264 -4.81 23.03 -32.82
N GLU A 265 -5.25 21.78 -32.92
CA GLU A 265 -5.80 21.05 -31.78
C GLU A 265 -4.68 20.89 -30.75
N GLU A 266 -4.66 21.77 -29.74
CA GLU A 266 -3.87 21.61 -28.54
C GLU A 266 -4.24 20.25 -27.95
N SER A 267 -3.39 19.25 -28.21
CA SER A 267 -3.64 17.84 -27.90
C SER A 267 -4.21 17.72 -26.49
N ILE A 268 -5.44 17.21 -26.36
CA ILE A 268 -6.03 16.94 -25.05
C ILE A 268 -5.01 16.12 -24.26
N PRO A 269 -4.56 16.58 -23.08
CA PRO A 269 -3.57 15.85 -22.31
C PRO A 269 -4.17 14.52 -21.88
N THR A 270 -3.72 13.43 -22.50
CA THR A 270 -4.12 12.06 -22.15
C THR A 270 -3.24 11.53 -21.02
N GLY A 271 -3.78 10.62 -20.22
CA GLY A 271 -3.05 9.95 -19.15
C GLY A 271 -3.42 10.41 -17.75
N GLU A 272 -2.71 9.87 -16.77
CA GLU A 272 -2.97 10.08 -15.34
C GLU A 272 -1.95 11.08 -14.77
N ILE A 273 -2.41 11.96 -13.88
CA ILE A 273 -1.50 12.70 -13.01
C ILE A 273 -1.09 11.76 -11.87
N VAL A 274 0.20 11.53 -11.73
CA VAL A 274 0.79 10.64 -10.75
C VAL A 274 1.62 11.45 -9.76
N LEU A 275 1.27 11.39 -8.48
CA LEU A 275 2.04 11.98 -7.40
C LEU A 275 2.82 10.89 -6.69
N ARG A 276 4.15 10.98 -6.68
CA ARG A 276 5.05 10.05 -5.98
C ARG A 276 5.62 10.75 -4.76
N LEU A 277 5.30 10.22 -3.57
CA LEU A 277 5.70 10.80 -2.30
C LEU A 277 6.62 9.85 -1.55
N LYS A 278 7.69 10.37 -0.98
CA LYS A 278 8.54 9.65 -0.02
C LYS A 278 8.77 10.54 1.19
N ALA A 279 8.56 9.98 2.37
CA ALA A 279 8.90 10.64 3.62
C ALA A 279 9.49 9.62 4.59
N ASP A 280 10.16 10.14 5.60
CA ASP A 280 10.64 9.35 6.73
C ASP A 280 9.46 8.70 7.50
N ALA A 281 8.37 9.46 7.66
CA ALA A 281 7.07 8.99 8.12
C ALA A 281 5.95 9.93 7.63
N PHE A 282 4.72 9.42 7.64
CA PHE A 282 3.52 10.21 7.35
C PHE A 282 2.59 10.21 8.56
N CYS A 283 1.89 11.33 8.75
CA CYS A 283 0.82 11.44 9.73
C CYS A 283 -0.51 10.93 9.18
N HIS A 284 -1.50 10.76 10.06
CA HIS A 284 -2.83 10.31 9.66
C HIS A 284 -3.46 11.29 8.66
N SER A 285 -3.85 10.75 7.50
CA SER A 285 -4.46 11.46 6.36
C SER A 285 -3.55 12.47 5.63
N MET A 286 -2.28 12.61 6.04
CA MET A 286 -1.35 13.61 5.51
C MET A 286 -1.25 13.58 3.98
N VAL A 287 -0.96 12.43 3.37
CA VAL A 287 -0.79 12.32 1.92
C VAL A 287 -2.04 12.78 1.17
N ARG A 288 -3.22 12.34 1.62
CA ARG A 288 -4.50 12.69 0.99
C ARG A 288 -4.83 14.17 1.13
N SER A 289 -4.44 14.80 2.24
CA SER A 289 -4.60 16.25 2.43
C SER A 289 -3.59 17.06 1.60
N LEU A 290 -2.35 16.58 1.44
CA LEU A 290 -1.37 17.20 0.53
C LEU A 290 -1.88 17.16 -0.91
N VAL A 291 -2.34 15.99 -1.37
CA VAL A 291 -2.95 15.82 -2.69
C VAL A 291 -4.15 16.77 -2.84
N GLY A 292 -5.05 16.82 -1.86
CA GLY A 292 -6.20 17.72 -1.87
C GLY A 292 -5.81 19.20 -1.99
N ALA A 293 -4.83 19.66 -1.21
CA ALA A 293 -4.31 21.03 -1.30
C ALA A 293 -3.72 21.34 -2.68
N LEU A 294 -2.95 20.41 -3.25
CA LEU A 294 -2.39 20.56 -4.59
C LEU A 294 -3.47 20.62 -5.66
N THR A 295 -4.57 19.85 -5.53
CA THR A 295 -5.70 19.97 -6.47
C THR A 295 -6.40 21.34 -6.41
N GLU A 296 -6.47 22.00 -5.25
CA GLU A 296 -7.01 23.36 -5.16
C GLU A 296 -6.13 24.40 -5.88
N ILE A 297 -4.82 24.18 -5.90
CA ILE A 297 -3.86 25.00 -6.67
C ILE A 297 -3.93 24.67 -8.15
N GLY A 298 -4.02 23.38 -8.52
CA GLY A 298 -4.22 22.94 -9.90
C GLY A 298 -5.51 23.51 -10.53
N ARG A 299 -6.51 23.82 -9.71
CA ARG A 299 -7.75 24.51 -10.12
C ARG A 299 -7.65 26.03 -10.12
N ARG A 300 -6.49 26.59 -9.76
CA ARG A 300 -6.25 28.02 -9.58
C ARG A 300 -7.19 28.69 -8.56
N ARG A 301 -7.77 27.93 -7.62
CA ARG A 301 -8.59 28.49 -6.53
C ARG A 301 -7.75 28.95 -5.34
N ARG A 302 -6.59 28.33 -5.18
CA ARG A 302 -5.56 28.65 -4.20
C ARG A 302 -4.23 28.85 -4.90
N ASP A 303 -3.29 29.45 -4.21
CA ASP A 303 -1.95 29.72 -4.70
C ASP A 303 -0.88 29.16 -3.76
N VAL A 304 0.38 29.35 -4.13
CA VAL A 304 1.54 28.91 -3.36
C VAL A 304 1.64 29.65 -2.01
N ALA A 305 1.17 30.91 -1.94
CA ALA A 305 1.18 31.68 -0.70
C ALA A 305 0.23 31.08 0.35
N TRP A 306 -0.97 30.66 -0.07
CA TRP A 306 -1.90 29.93 0.78
C TRP A 306 -1.29 28.62 1.31
N LEU A 307 -0.57 27.88 0.47
CA LEU A 307 0.08 26.63 0.88
C LEU A 307 1.20 26.85 1.90
N LYS A 308 1.99 27.92 1.73
CA LYS A 308 3.01 28.32 2.71
C LYS A 308 2.38 28.70 4.05
N SER A 309 1.33 29.51 4.03
CA SER A 309 0.57 29.85 5.25
C SER A 309 0.00 28.61 5.92
N ALA A 310 -0.42 27.60 5.16
CA ALA A 310 -0.85 26.32 5.73
C ALA A 310 0.29 25.58 6.47
N LEU A 311 1.53 25.60 5.97
CA LEU A 311 2.68 25.01 6.67
C LEU A 311 3.05 25.75 7.96
N GLU A 312 2.78 27.05 8.03
CA GLU A 312 2.97 27.84 9.25
C GLU A 312 1.87 27.58 10.30
N SER A 313 0.73 27.01 9.89
CA SER A 313 -0.36 26.66 10.80
C SER A 313 -0.07 25.41 11.61
N ARG A 314 -0.17 25.54 12.93
CA ARG A 314 -0.02 24.44 13.90
C ARG A 314 -1.32 23.67 14.15
N GLN A 315 -2.35 23.89 13.32
CA GLN A 315 -3.66 23.24 13.45
C GLN A 315 -4.23 22.87 12.08
N ARG A 316 -5.01 21.78 12.04
CA ARG A 316 -5.73 21.31 10.85
C ARG A 316 -6.58 22.43 10.25
N ILE A 317 -6.39 22.72 8.96
CA ILE A 317 -7.13 23.76 8.21
C ILE A 317 -8.32 23.13 7.46
N PRO A 318 -9.58 23.37 7.88
CA PRO A 318 -10.76 22.72 7.28
C PRO A 318 -10.87 22.86 5.76
N GLU A 319 -10.39 23.97 5.20
CA GLU A 319 -10.43 24.30 3.78
C GLU A 319 -9.53 23.41 2.92
N ILE A 320 -8.56 22.70 3.50
CA ILE A 320 -7.76 21.71 2.77
C ILE A 320 -8.62 20.46 2.60
N PRO A 321 -9.05 20.11 1.37
CA PRO A 321 -9.88 18.93 1.17
C PRO A 321 -9.07 17.66 1.40
N LEU A 322 -9.78 16.59 1.74
CA LEU A 322 -9.19 15.26 1.83
C LEU A 322 -9.41 14.53 0.50
N ALA A 323 -8.35 14.25 -0.24
CA ALA A 323 -8.44 13.48 -1.48
C ALA A 323 -9.07 12.09 -1.21
N PRO A 324 -9.84 11.50 -2.14
CA PRO A 324 -10.40 10.16 -1.99
C PRO A 324 -9.33 9.09 -1.71
N ALA A 325 -9.71 8.03 -1.02
CA ALA A 325 -8.75 7.01 -0.58
C ALA A 325 -8.27 6.10 -1.72
N GLN A 326 -9.15 5.80 -2.67
CA GLN A 326 -8.89 4.82 -3.74
C GLN A 326 -7.79 5.25 -4.71
N GLY A 327 -7.45 6.55 -4.77
CA GLY A 327 -6.32 7.01 -5.56
C GLY A 327 -4.96 6.71 -4.92
N LEU A 328 -4.91 6.33 -3.64
CA LEU A 328 -3.67 6.22 -2.86
C LEU A 328 -3.22 4.77 -2.67
N THR A 329 -1.96 4.51 -2.97
CA THR A 329 -1.30 3.21 -2.74
C THR A 329 0.01 3.37 -1.97
N LEU A 330 0.19 2.61 -0.88
CA LEU A 330 1.50 2.41 -0.25
C LEU A 330 2.33 1.44 -1.11
N VAL A 331 3.38 1.94 -1.77
CA VAL A 331 4.13 1.13 -2.73
C VAL A 331 5.39 0.48 -2.16
N ARG A 332 5.99 1.06 -1.11
CA ARG A 332 7.24 0.55 -0.54
C ARG A 332 7.50 1.07 0.87
N VAL A 333 8.17 0.24 1.67
CA VAL A 333 8.79 0.63 2.94
C VAL A 333 10.26 0.20 2.91
N ASP A 334 11.18 1.12 3.22
CA ASP A 334 12.61 0.84 3.26
C ASP A 334 13.10 0.64 4.69
N TYR A 335 14.07 -0.25 4.86
CA TYR A 335 14.69 -0.59 6.12
C TYR A 335 16.21 -0.61 5.97
N PRO A 336 16.97 -0.36 7.05
CA PRO A 336 18.39 -0.65 7.10
C PRO A 336 18.68 -2.14 6.91
N GLU A 337 19.90 -2.46 6.52
CA GLU A 337 20.34 -3.84 6.27
C GLU A 337 20.92 -4.49 7.53
N THR A 338 21.56 -3.71 8.40
CA THR A 338 22.26 -4.23 9.59
C THR A 338 21.44 -4.08 10.88
N GLU A 339 21.66 -5.00 11.83
CA GLU A 339 21.02 -4.95 13.15
C GLU A 339 21.34 -3.68 13.93
N ALA A 340 22.58 -3.19 13.84
CA ALA A 340 23.01 -1.97 14.51
C ALA A 340 22.25 -0.74 13.99
N GLU A 341 22.05 -0.63 12.67
CA GLU A 341 21.28 0.45 12.07
C GLU A 341 19.77 0.31 12.35
N LEU A 342 19.24 -0.91 12.38
CA LEU A 342 17.86 -1.18 12.80
C LEU A 342 17.61 -0.69 14.23
N ALA A 343 18.54 -0.94 15.16
CA ALA A 343 18.47 -0.48 16.53
C ALA A 343 18.56 1.05 16.62
N ALA A 344 19.56 1.65 15.97
CA ALA A 344 19.77 3.10 15.95
C ALA A 344 18.55 3.85 15.40
N ARG A 345 17.94 3.32 14.33
CA ARG A 345 16.75 3.91 13.71
C ARG A 345 15.55 3.90 14.63
N GLN A 346 15.38 2.85 15.44
CA GLN A 346 14.28 2.79 16.42
C GLN A 346 14.44 3.85 17.50
N THR A 347 15.65 4.01 18.04
CA THR A 347 15.94 5.05 19.02
C THR A 347 15.62 6.43 18.46
N GLN A 348 16.05 6.71 17.23
CA GLN A 348 15.76 7.97 16.56
C GLN A 348 14.26 8.19 16.30
N THR A 349 13.53 7.15 15.88
CA THR A 349 12.09 7.27 15.56
C THR A 349 11.23 7.45 16.80
N ARG A 350 11.67 6.96 17.97
CA ARG A 350 10.98 7.12 19.25
C ARG A 350 11.23 8.48 19.90
N GLN A 351 12.26 9.22 19.48
CA GLN A 351 12.52 10.57 19.97
C GLN A 351 11.45 11.55 19.45
N THR A 352 10.91 12.36 20.37
CA THR A 352 9.98 13.44 20.04
C THR A 352 10.74 14.55 19.29
N ARG A 353 10.16 15.02 18.18
CA ARG A 353 10.70 16.13 17.38
C ARG A 353 10.16 17.48 17.86
N SER A 354 10.95 18.53 17.66
CA SER A 354 10.58 19.93 17.90
C SER A 354 11.13 20.80 16.78
N LEU A 355 10.33 21.78 16.32
CA LEU A 355 10.69 22.82 15.35
C LEU A 355 10.68 24.20 16.02
#